data_AF-A0A3D6BRX9-F1
#
_entry.id   AF-A0A3D6BRX9-F1
#
_cell.length_a   1.000
_cell.length_b   1.000
_cell.length_c   1.000
_cell.angle_alpha   90.00
_cell.angle_beta   90.00
_cell.angle_gamma   90.00
#
_symmetry.space_group_name_H-M   'P 1'
#
loop_
_entity.id
_entity.type
_entity.pdbx_description
1 polymer ?
#
loop_
_entity_poly.entity_id
_entity_poly.type
_entity_poly.pdbx_seq_one_letter_code
_entity_poly.pdbx_strand_id
1 'polypeptide(L)' 'MKTLGDTLKCAREEKELILRKVAAEVDIDQSLISKFEKNERKPTMEQLVRLAKFYGLSE' A
#
# COMPACT_ATOMS: atom_id res chain seq x y z
N MET A 1 8.03 14.72 -8.06
CA MET A 1 8.52 13.95 -6.90
C MET A 1 7.61 12.74 -6.73
N LYS A 2 8.14 11.52 -6.55
CA LYS A 2 7.33 10.36 -6.20
C LYS A 2 6.90 10.49 -4.73
N THR A 3 5.61 10.33 -4.47
CA THR A 3 5.05 10.31 -3.10
C THR A 3 5.04 8.90 -2.53
N LEU A 4 4.77 8.77 -1.23
CA LEU A 4 4.54 7.46 -0.61
C LEU A 4 3.38 6.72 -1.29
N GLY A 5 2.29 7.42 -1.60
CA GLY A 5 1.15 6.83 -2.30
C GLY A 5 1.52 6.31 -3.69
N ASP A 6 2.34 7.05 -4.44
CA ASP A 6 2.83 6.60 -5.75
C ASP A 6 3.70 5.35 -5.62
N THR A 7 4.57 5.28 -4.60
CA THR A 7 5.42 4.10 -4.35
C THR A 7 4.57 2.87 -4.04
N LEU A 8 3.56 3.00 -3.17
CA LEU A 8 2.65 1.90 -2.82
C LEU A 8 1.85 1.44 -4.04
N LYS A 9 1.38 2.37 -4.86
CA LYS A 9 0.63 2.08 -6.09
C LYS A 9 1.50 1.34 -7.09
N CYS A 10 2.71 1.83 -7.36
CA CYS A 10 3.66 1.17 -8.26
C CYS A 10 3.98 -0.25 -7.79
N ALA A 11 4.29 -0.44 -6.50
CA ALA A 11 4.60 -1.76 -5.96
C ALA A 11 3.41 -2.75 -6.07
N ARG A 12 2.17 -2.25 -5.95
CA ARG A 12 0.97 -3.07 -6.18
C ARG A 12 0.83 -3.45 -7.65
N GLU A 13 1.01 -2.50 -8.56
CA GLU A 13 0.85 -2.68 -10.00
C GLU A 13 1.95 -3.56 -10.61
N GLU A 14 3.19 -3.44 -10.14
CA GLU A 14 4.31 -4.31 -10.52
C GLU A 14 4.07 -5.79 -10.16
N LYS A 15 3.26 -6.05 -9.13
CA LYS A 15 2.84 -7.39 -8.73
C LYS A 15 1.51 -7.83 -9.36
N GLU A 16 0.92 -7.00 -10.22
CA GLU A 16 -0.38 -7.22 -10.87
C GLU A 16 -1.52 -7.51 -9.87
N LEU A 17 -1.47 -6.86 -8.70
CA LEU A 17 -2.44 -7.08 -7.63
C LEU A 17 -3.59 -6.07 -7.69
N ILE A 18 -4.81 -6.57 -7.47
CA ILE A 18 -5.97 -5.73 -7.18
C ILE A 18 -5.98 -5.33 -5.70
N LEU A 19 -6.54 -4.15 -5.39
CA LEU A 19 -6.62 -3.62 -4.02
C LEU A 19 -7.22 -4.62 -3.02
N ARG A 20 -8.26 -5.37 -3.42
CA ARG A 20 -8.91 -6.39 -2.58
C ARG A 20 -7.94 -7.49 -2.13
N LYS A 21 -7.01 -7.89 -3.00
CA LYS A 21 -6.05 -8.95 -2.71
C LYS A 21 -5.00 -8.44 -1.70
N VAL A 22 -4.48 -7.24 -1.92
CA VAL A 22 -3.60 -6.57 -0.95
C VAL A 22 -4.29 -6.46 0.40
N ALA A 23 -5.52 -5.91 0.43
CA ALA A 23 -6.31 -5.73 1.65
C ALA A 23 -6.43 -6.99 2.51
N ALA A 24 -6.67 -8.14 1.87
CA ALA A 24 -6.78 -9.41 2.55
C ALA A 24 -5.43 -9.89 3.11
N GLU A 25 -4.34 -9.76 2.35
CA GLU A 25 -3.01 -10.23 2.75
C GLU A 25 -2.38 -9.38 3.86
N VAL A 26 -2.56 -8.06 3.78
CA VAL A 26 -2.02 -7.13 4.77
C VAL A 26 -3.01 -6.79 5.86
N ASP A 27 -4.22 -7.38 5.86
CA ASP A 27 -5.33 -7.14 6.78
C ASP A 27 -5.50 -5.63 7.11
N ILE A 28 -5.67 -4.85 6.04
CA ILE A 28 -6.03 -3.44 6.03
C ILE A 28 -7.24 -3.28 5.10
N ASP A 29 -8.18 -2.42 5.49
CA ASP A 29 -9.34 -2.13 4.65
C ASP A 29 -8.96 -1.63 3.25
N GLN A 30 -9.65 -2.14 2.23
CA GLN A 30 -9.39 -1.82 0.82
C GLN A 30 -9.52 -0.32 0.54
N SER A 31 -10.47 0.38 1.18
CA SER A 31 -10.67 1.81 1.01
C SER A 31 -9.51 2.62 1.61
N LEU A 32 -8.90 2.13 2.69
CA LEU A 32 -7.71 2.75 3.27
C LEU A 32 -6.53 2.62 2.32
N ILE A 33 -6.27 1.44 1.75
CA ILE A 33 -5.20 1.24 0.76
C ILE A 33 -5.43 2.17 -0.44
N SER A 34 -6.67 2.28 -0.94
CA SER A 34 -6.99 3.22 -2.02
C SER A 34 -6.69 4.67 -1.65
N LYS A 35 -6.97 5.09 -0.41
CA LYS A 35 -6.69 6.45 0.07
C LYS A 35 -5.19 6.69 0.25
N PHE A 36 -4.43 5.67 0.63
CA PHE A 36 -2.97 5.75 0.74
C PHE A 36 -2.34 5.96 -0.63
N GLU A 37 -2.74 5.17 -1.63
CA GLU A 37 -2.26 5.28 -3.01
C GLU A 37 -2.61 6.63 -3.66
N LYS A 38 -3.72 7.26 -3.25
CA LYS A 38 -4.12 8.59 -3.70
C LYS A 38 -3.56 9.73 -2.86
N ASN A 39 -2.75 9.43 -1.83
CA ASN A 39 -2.24 10.40 -0.86
C ASN A 39 -3.34 11.17 -0.09
N GLU A 40 -4.58 10.68 -0.09
CA GLU A 40 -5.71 11.26 0.64
C GLU A 40 -5.63 10.98 2.15
N ARG A 41 -4.93 9.91 2.52
CA ARG A 41 -4.67 9.53 3.92
C ARG A 41 -3.26 8.97 4.07
N LYS A 42 -2.63 9.23 5.21
CA LYS A 42 -1.35 8.60 5.56
C LYS A 42 -1.59 7.28 6.32
N PRO A 43 -0.90 6.18 5.97
CA PRO A 43 -0.92 4.96 6.77
C PRO A 43 -0.28 5.20 8.14
N THR A 44 -0.68 4.41 9.14
CA THR A 44 0.07 4.33 10.40
C THR A 44 1.42 3.64 10.17
N MET A 45 2.35 3.76 11.11
CA MET A 45 3.64 3.05 11.03
C MET A 45 3.45 1.54 10.90
N GLU A 46 2.52 0.96 11.65
CA GLU A 46 2.20 -0.47 11.56
C GLU A 46 1.69 -0.85 10.17
N GLN A 47 0.75 -0.07 9.61
CA GLN A 47 0.21 -0.31 8.27
C GLN A 47 1.29 -0.18 7.20
N LEU A 48 2.18 0.81 7.35
CA LEU A 48 3.30 1.03 6.44
C LEU A 48 4.26 -0.16 6.48
N VAL A 49 4.62 -0.66 7.67
CA VAL A 49 5.49 -1.84 7.82
C VAL A 49 4.84 -3.09 7.21
N ARG A 50 3.53 -3.31 7.40
CA ARG A 50 2.80 -4.43 6.80
C ARG A 50 2.82 -4.37 5.28
N LEU A 51 2.56 -3.19 4.71
CA LEU A 51 2.60 -2.96 3.26
C LEU A 51 4.02 -3.09 2.70
N ALA A 52 5.02 -2.49 3.36
CA ALA A 52 6.42 -2.58 2.94
C ALA A 52 6.92 -4.03 2.95
N LYS A 53 6.62 -4.79 4.01
CA LYS A 53 6.96 -6.22 4.10
C LYS A 53 6.28 -7.04 3.02
N PHE A 54 4.99 -6.79 2.75
CA PHE A 54 4.24 -7.48 1.71
C PHE A 54 4.78 -7.19 0.30
N TYR A 55 5.15 -5.93 0.05
CA TYR A 55 5.71 -5.52 -1.23
C TYR A 55 7.20 -5.84 -1.37
N GLY A 56 7.93 -6.09 -0.28
CA GLY A 56 9.37 -6.26 -0.29
C GLY A 56 10.13 -4.94 -0.44
N LEU A 57 9.53 -3.84 0.03
CA LEU A 57 10.14 -2.52 0.06
C LEU A 57 11.00 -2.39 1.32
N SER A 58 12.19 -1.81 1.20
CA SER A 58 13.02 -1.44 2.34
C SER A 58 12.40 -0.27 3.12
N GLU A 59 12.57 -0.27 4.45
CA GLU A 59 12.13 0.81 5.35
C GLU A 59 12.75 2.18 5.01
#